data_AF-A0A3Q2EJD2-F1
#
_entry.id   AF-A0A3Q2EJD2-F1
#
_cell.length_a   1.000
_cell.length_b   1.000
_cell.length_c   1.000
_cell.angle_alpha   90.00
_cell.angle_beta   90.00
_cell.angle_gamma   90.00
#
_symmetry.space_group_name_H-M   'P 1'
#
loop_
_entity.id
_entity.type
_entity.pdbx_description
1 polymer ?
#
loop_
_entity_poly.entity_id
_entity_poly.type
_entity_poly.pdbx_seq_one_letter_code
_entity_poly.pdbx_strand_id
1 'polypeptide(L)'
;MSHLHQRVALLGETLLSHRKLRSLSGPREKKMSVPDVEDFIQQNRVLANQVETYRGYWESEKHWEARREFILRNMDDFKEEQLDHLLSLSMVWANNVFMGCRYSTELLDKVKEMAEGIVVKDAPVFKTRDEIIKNQQGR
;
A
#
# COMPACT_ATOMS: atom_id res chain seq x y z
N MET A 1 15.16 17.84 -6.14
CA MET A 1 14.50 16.95 -7.13
C MET A 1 15.10 15.54 -7.21
N SER A 2 16.19 15.23 -6.48
CA SER A 2 16.92 13.94 -6.52
C SER A 2 16.37 12.84 -5.60
N HIS A 3 15.82 13.20 -4.43
CA HIS A 3 15.39 12.19 -3.46
C HIS A 3 14.07 11.48 -3.80
N LEU A 4 13.16 12.14 -4.53
CA LEU A 4 11.86 11.56 -4.88
C LEU A 4 12.01 10.46 -5.96
N HIS A 5 12.82 10.71 -6.99
CA HIS A 5 13.16 9.71 -8.00
C HIS A 5 13.86 8.49 -7.40
N GLN A 6 14.73 8.68 -6.42
CA GLN A 6 15.44 7.57 -5.77
C GLN A 6 14.52 6.77 -4.84
N ARG A 7 13.52 7.41 -4.20
CA ARG A 7 12.50 6.70 -3.41
C ARG A 7 11.50 5.95 -4.31
N VAL A 8 11.11 6.51 -5.45
CA VAL A 8 10.28 5.81 -6.45
C VAL A 8 11.05 4.61 -7.03
N ALA A 9 12.36 4.75 -7.28
CA ALA A 9 13.20 3.64 -7.71
C ALA A 9 13.30 2.54 -6.65
N LEU A 10 13.54 2.89 -5.38
CA LEU A 10 13.64 1.92 -4.27
C LEU A 10 12.30 1.25 -3.94
N LEU A 11 11.18 1.97 -4.01
CA LEU A 11 9.83 1.38 -3.88
C LEU A 11 9.53 0.49 -5.10
N GLY A 12 9.93 0.92 -6.29
CA GLY A 12 9.91 0.08 -7.50
C GLY A 12 10.70 -1.19 -7.32
N GLU A 13 11.95 -1.13 -6.84
CA GLU A 13 12.81 -2.28 -6.57
C GLU A 13 12.24 -3.21 -5.48
N THR A 14 11.62 -2.66 -4.44
CA THR A 14 10.98 -3.43 -3.36
C THR A 14 9.72 -4.15 -3.85
N LEU A 15 8.89 -3.46 -4.63
CA LEU A 15 7.69 -4.04 -5.28
C LEU A 15 8.06 -5.05 -6.37
N LEU A 16 9.11 -4.79 -7.15
CA LEU A 16 9.70 -5.75 -8.08
C LEU A 16 10.22 -6.98 -7.35
N SER A 17 10.90 -6.83 -6.20
CA SER A 17 11.36 -7.94 -5.38
C SER A 17 10.19 -8.78 -4.85
N HIS A 18 9.13 -8.15 -4.32
CA HIS A 18 7.95 -8.89 -3.84
C HIS A 18 7.17 -9.57 -4.97
N ARG A 19 7.00 -8.94 -6.14
CA ARG A 19 6.40 -9.57 -7.34
C ARG A 19 7.27 -10.71 -7.88
N LYS A 20 8.59 -10.52 -7.96
CA LYS A 20 9.55 -11.54 -8.40
C LYS A 20 9.57 -12.73 -7.44
N LEU A 21 9.56 -12.51 -6.13
CA LEU A 21 9.50 -13.58 -5.13
C LEU A 21 8.19 -14.37 -5.20
N ARG A 22 7.04 -13.71 -5.48
CA ARG A 22 5.77 -14.39 -5.73
C ARG A 22 5.79 -15.22 -7.02
N SER A 23 6.37 -14.72 -8.12
CA SER A 23 6.47 -15.47 -9.38
C SER A 23 7.49 -16.62 -9.36
N LEU A 24 8.48 -16.57 -8.47
CA LEU A 24 9.48 -17.63 -8.25
C LEU A 24 8.96 -18.81 -7.42
N SER A 25 7.74 -18.77 -6.89
CA SER A 25 7.13 -19.88 -6.13
C SER A 25 6.64 -21.06 -7.00
N GLY A 26 6.81 -20.99 -8.33
CA GLY A 26 6.50 -22.08 -9.26
C GLY A 26 7.72 -22.96 -9.63
N PRO A 27 7.52 -24.25 -9.96
CA PRO A 27 8.63 -25.17 -10.24
C PRO A 27 9.19 -24.91 -11.65
N ARG A 28 10.22 -24.05 -11.76
CA ARG A 28 11.36 -24.11 -12.70
C ARG A 28 12.07 -22.75 -12.71
N GLU A 29 13.33 -22.73 -12.31
CA GLU A 29 14.26 -21.63 -12.57
C GLU A 29 14.46 -21.45 -14.09
N LYS A 30 13.56 -20.72 -14.74
CA LYS A 30 13.83 -20.17 -16.08
C LYS A 30 14.64 -18.88 -15.89
N LYS A 31 15.90 -18.89 -16.36
CA LYS A 31 16.66 -17.64 -16.53
C LYS A 31 15.88 -16.72 -17.46
N MET A 32 15.38 -15.61 -16.91
CA MET A 32 14.67 -14.57 -17.64
C MET A 32 15.63 -13.96 -18.66
N SER A 33 15.25 -13.92 -19.94
CA SER A 33 16.09 -13.34 -21.00
C SER A 33 16.12 -11.81 -20.89
N VAL A 34 17.16 -11.15 -21.41
CA VAL A 34 17.25 -9.67 -21.35
C VAL A 34 16.02 -8.95 -21.94
N PRO A 35 15.45 -9.38 -23.09
CA PRO A 35 14.19 -8.81 -23.59
C PRO A 35 13.01 -8.95 -22.61
N ASP A 36 12.94 -10.09 -21.91
CA ASP A 36 11.90 -10.42 -20.93
C ASP A 36 12.02 -9.53 -19.66
N VAL A 37 13.23 -9.04 -19.36
CA VAL A 37 13.46 -8.07 -18.29
C VAL A 37 13.02 -6.66 -18.70
N GLU A 38 13.31 -6.23 -19.93
CA GLU A 38 12.93 -4.90 -20.43
C GLU A 38 11.41 -4.75 -20.50
N ASP A 39 10.71 -5.77 -21.03
CA ASP A 39 9.25 -5.79 -21.08
C ASP A 39 8.64 -5.69 -19.69
N PHE A 40 9.21 -6.41 -18.71
CA PHE A 40 8.77 -6.35 -17.32
C PHE A 40 8.98 -4.97 -16.69
N ILE A 41 10.12 -4.31 -16.94
CA ILE A 41 10.38 -2.95 -16.47
C ILE A 41 9.34 -1.99 -17.06
N GLN A 42 9.06 -2.12 -18.35
CA GLN A 42 8.09 -1.27 -19.03
C GLN A 42 6.68 -1.46 -18.47
N GLN A 43 6.24 -2.70 -18.26
CA GLN A 43 4.95 -3.01 -17.63
C GLN A 43 4.84 -2.42 -16.23
N ASN A 44 5.90 -2.53 -15.41
CA ASN A 44 5.90 -1.94 -14.07
C ASN A 44 5.82 -0.41 -14.09
N ARG A 45 6.46 0.25 -15.07
CA ARG A 45 6.34 1.71 -15.24
C ARG A 45 4.92 2.12 -15.61
N VAL A 46 4.28 1.41 -16.54
CA VAL A 46 2.90 1.67 -16.93
C VAL A 46 1.97 1.53 -15.73
N LEU A 47 2.13 0.45 -14.95
CA LEU A 47 1.33 0.22 -13.76
C LEU A 47 1.53 1.32 -12.72
N ALA A 48 2.78 1.71 -12.45
CA ALA A 48 3.09 2.78 -11.50
C ALA A 48 2.40 4.09 -11.90
N ASN A 49 2.44 4.45 -13.19
CA ASN A 49 1.76 5.64 -13.71
C ASN A 49 0.24 5.54 -13.61
N GLN A 50 -0.34 4.37 -13.88
CA GLN A 50 -1.77 4.13 -13.71
C GLN A 50 -2.18 4.32 -12.24
N VAL A 51 -1.40 3.81 -11.29
CA VAL A 51 -1.71 3.97 -9.86
C VAL A 51 -1.74 5.43 -9.44
N GLU A 52 -0.86 6.29 -9.97
CA GLU A 52 -0.89 7.74 -9.69
C GLU A 52 -2.22 8.41 -10.06
N THR A 53 -2.98 7.84 -11.01
CA THR A 53 -4.29 8.37 -11.40
C THR A 53 -5.37 8.20 -10.32
N TYR A 54 -5.16 7.29 -9.36
CA TYR A 54 -6.11 7.06 -8.27
C TYR A 54 -5.99 8.07 -7.12
N ARG A 55 -4.97 8.95 -7.15
CA ARG A 55 -4.78 9.98 -6.11
C ARG A 55 -5.91 11.01 -6.15
N GLY A 56 -6.56 11.21 -5.00
CA GLY A 56 -7.53 12.27 -4.78
C GLY A 56 -6.85 13.59 -4.43
N TYR A 57 -7.44 14.71 -4.84
CA TYR A 57 -6.88 16.05 -4.60
C TYR A 57 -6.80 16.45 -3.12
N TRP A 58 -7.62 15.83 -2.27
CA TRP A 58 -7.71 16.10 -0.82
C TRP A 58 -6.66 15.34 -0.01
N GLU A 59 -5.85 14.48 -0.64
CA GLU A 59 -4.87 13.67 0.05
C GLU A 59 -3.55 14.40 0.26
N SER A 60 -3.10 14.43 1.52
CA SER A 60 -1.74 14.80 1.83
C SER A 60 -0.75 13.78 1.28
N GLU A 61 0.50 14.19 1.08
CA GLU A 61 1.56 13.31 0.58
C GLU A 61 1.76 12.07 1.46
N LYS A 62 1.71 12.23 2.80
CA LYS A 62 1.85 11.11 3.74
C LYS A 62 0.70 10.09 3.60
N HIS A 63 -0.51 10.59 3.39
CA HIS A 63 -1.69 9.75 3.18
C HIS A 63 -1.56 8.98 1.85
N TRP A 64 -1.21 9.70 0.77
CA TRP A 64 -1.08 9.11 -0.56
C TRP A 64 0.07 8.09 -0.64
N GLU A 65 1.26 8.40 -0.11
CA GLU A 65 2.41 7.48 -0.12
C GLU A 65 2.04 6.11 0.47
N ALA A 66 1.33 6.11 1.62
CA ALA A 66 0.90 4.88 2.26
C ALA A 66 -0.24 4.18 1.49
N ARG A 67 -1.25 4.92 1.02
CA ARG A 67 -2.38 4.32 0.27
C ARG A 67 -1.92 3.74 -1.08
N ARG A 68 -1.00 4.40 -1.75
CA ARG A 68 -0.36 3.94 -2.99
C ARG A 68 0.32 2.58 -2.78
N GLU A 69 1.08 2.43 -1.70
CA GLU A 69 1.74 1.17 -1.35
C GLU A 69 0.70 0.06 -1.09
N PHE A 70 -0.39 0.39 -0.40
CA PHE A 70 -1.50 -0.54 -0.17
C PHE A 70 -2.10 -1.03 -1.49
N ILE A 71 -2.36 -0.12 -2.42
CA ILE A 71 -2.93 -0.44 -3.73
C ILE A 71 -1.97 -1.36 -4.50
N LEU A 72 -0.69 -0.99 -4.64
CA LEU A 72 0.30 -1.75 -5.40
C LEU A 72 0.53 -3.16 -4.84
N ARG A 73 0.52 -3.32 -3.51
CA ARG A 73 0.71 -4.62 -2.84
C ARG A 73 -0.38 -5.63 -3.18
N ASN A 74 -1.62 -5.15 -3.24
CA ASN A 74 -2.83 -5.96 -3.34
C ASN A 74 -3.36 -6.05 -4.78
N MET A 75 -2.89 -5.22 -5.71
CA MET A 75 -3.45 -5.13 -7.07
C MET A 75 -3.48 -6.46 -7.82
N ASP A 76 -2.49 -7.34 -7.62
CA ASP A 76 -2.44 -8.65 -8.27
C ASP A 76 -3.51 -9.65 -7.75
N ASP A 77 -4.09 -9.39 -6.57
CA ASP A 77 -5.10 -10.23 -5.93
C ASP A 77 -6.54 -9.82 -6.33
N PHE A 78 -6.70 -8.72 -7.06
CA PHE A 78 -7.98 -8.19 -7.52
C PHE A 78 -8.08 -8.23 -9.04
N LYS A 79 -9.25 -8.61 -9.56
CA LYS A 79 -9.56 -8.45 -10.98
C LYS A 79 -9.88 -7.00 -11.30
N GLU A 80 -9.81 -6.64 -12.58
CA GLU A 80 -10.13 -5.29 -13.06
C GLU A 80 -11.54 -4.85 -12.65
N GLU A 81 -12.53 -5.76 -12.67
CA GLU A 81 -13.90 -5.43 -12.26
C GLU A 81 -14.05 -5.19 -10.75
N GLN A 82 -13.04 -5.58 -9.96
CA GLN A 82 -12.99 -5.41 -8.50
C GLN A 82 -12.06 -4.26 -8.08
N LEU A 83 -11.52 -3.50 -9.04
CA LEU A 83 -10.60 -2.40 -8.77
C LEU A 83 -11.24 -1.36 -7.84
N ASP A 84 -12.49 -0.95 -8.08
CA ASP A 84 -13.20 0.00 -7.21
C ASP A 84 -13.32 -0.52 -5.77
N HIS A 85 -13.45 -1.83 -5.59
CA HIS A 85 -13.46 -2.45 -4.27
C HIS A 85 -12.10 -2.34 -3.59
N LEU A 86 -11.00 -2.60 -4.31
CA LEU A 86 -9.65 -2.41 -3.80
C LEU A 86 -9.38 -0.94 -3.42
N LEU A 87 -9.77 0.01 -4.28
CA LEU A 87 -9.62 1.44 -4.00
C LEU A 87 -10.41 1.85 -2.76
N SER A 88 -11.62 1.33 -2.59
CA SER A 88 -12.45 1.55 -1.40
C SER A 88 -11.79 1.00 -0.13
N LEU A 89 -11.25 -0.22 -0.17
CA LEU A 89 -10.53 -0.82 0.96
C LEU A 89 -9.27 -0.03 1.32
N SER A 90 -8.53 0.45 0.32
CA SER A 90 -7.34 1.29 0.52
C SER A 90 -7.68 2.60 1.25
N MET A 91 -8.85 3.19 0.93
CA MET A 91 -9.37 4.37 1.61
C MET A 91 -9.79 4.08 3.05
N VAL A 92 -10.50 2.97 3.28
CA VAL A 92 -10.89 2.55 4.64
C VAL A 92 -9.66 2.41 5.54
N TRP A 93 -8.62 1.73 5.03
CA TRP A 93 -7.36 1.56 5.73
C TRP A 93 -6.69 2.90 6.03
N ALA A 94 -6.50 3.74 5.00
CA ALA A 94 -5.82 5.02 5.18
C ALA A 94 -6.61 5.98 6.09
N ASN A 95 -7.93 6.01 5.99
CA ASN A 95 -8.78 6.79 6.89
C ASN A 95 -8.69 6.31 8.34
N ASN A 96 -8.61 5.00 8.56
CA ASN A 96 -8.40 4.46 9.90
C ASN A 96 -7.03 4.88 10.47
N VAL A 97 -5.96 4.74 9.66
CA VAL A 97 -4.58 5.00 10.07
C VAL A 97 -4.29 6.49 10.26
N PHE A 98 -4.77 7.36 9.37
CA PHE A 98 -4.41 8.79 9.35
C PHE A 98 -5.47 9.72 9.93
N MET A 99 -6.73 9.29 10.03
CA MET A 99 -7.83 10.11 10.56
C MET A 99 -8.55 9.48 11.74
N GLY A 100 -8.19 8.24 12.12
CA GLY A 100 -8.84 7.55 13.22
C GLY A 100 -10.29 7.18 12.95
N CYS A 101 -10.71 7.10 11.68
CA CYS A 101 -12.05 6.64 11.36
C CYS A 101 -12.28 5.21 11.88
N ARG A 102 -13.50 4.93 12.35
CA ARG A 102 -13.89 3.63 12.92
C ARG A 102 -14.85 2.93 11.97
N TYR A 103 -14.66 1.63 11.83
CA TYR A 103 -15.46 0.73 11.01
C TYR A 103 -15.73 -0.55 11.81
N SER A 104 -16.47 -1.49 11.23
CA SER A 104 -16.65 -2.80 11.86
C SER A 104 -15.30 -3.49 12.10
N THR A 105 -15.20 -4.26 13.19
CA THR A 105 -13.99 -4.99 13.55
C THR A 105 -13.54 -5.91 12.41
N GLU A 106 -14.48 -6.65 11.82
CA GLU A 106 -14.24 -7.53 10.66
C GLU A 106 -13.59 -6.80 9.48
N LEU A 107 -14.09 -5.61 9.13
CA LEU A 107 -13.53 -4.84 8.02
C LEU A 107 -12.13 -4.33 8.35
N LEU A 108 -11.93 -3.86 9.59
CA LEU A 108 -10.63 -3.37 10.05
C LEU A 108 -9.58 -4.47 10.08
N ASP A 109 -9.93 -5.66 10.55
CA ASP A 109 -9.00 -6.79 10.60
C ASP A 109 -8.59 -7.23 9.19
N LYS A 110 -9.56 -7.30 8.26
CA LYS A 110 -9.28 -7.55 6.83
C LYS A 110 -8.31 -6.53 6.25
N VAL A 111 -8.56 -5.22 6.41
CA VAL A 111 -7.67 -4.22 5.80
C VAL A 111 -6.32 -4.13 6.50
N LYS A 112 -6.20 -4.52 7.77
CA LYS A 112 -4.91 -4.63 8.46
C LYS A 112 -4.07 -5.79 7.91
N GLU A 113 -4.69 -6.94 7.68
CA GLU A 113 -4.05 -8.09 7.04
C GLU A 113 -3.54 -7.73 5.64
N MET A 114 -4.38 -7.09 4.82
CA MET A 114 -3.99 -6.59 3.49
C MET A 114 -2.84 -5.58 3.52
N ALA A 115 -2.68 -4.84 4.62
CA ALA A 115 -1.63 -3.85 4.82
C ALA A 115 -0.37 -4.39 5.50
N GLU A 116 -0.29 -5.69 5.78
CA GLU A 116 0.84 -6.26 6.51
C GLU A 116 2.17 -5.93 5.81
N GLY A 117 3.16 -5.44 6.57
CA GLY A 117 4.46 -5.05 6.03
C GLY A 117 4.52 -3.66 5.39
N ILE A 118 3.41 -2.92 5.30
CA ILE A 118 3.43 -1.50 4.90
C ILE A 118 3.87 -0.65 6.09
N VAL A 119 4.99 0.05 5.94
CA VAL A 119 5.55 0.91 6.99
C VAL A 119 5.01 2.33 6.86
N VAL A 120 4.15 2.74 7.80
CA VAL A 120 3.65 4.11 7.88
C VAL A 120 4.52 4.93 8.83
N LYS A 121 5.17 5.97 8.30
CA LYS A 121 5.99 6.91 9.08
C LYS A 121 5.11 7.95 9.76
N ASP A 122 5.40 8.24 11.02
CA ASP A 122 4.70 9.25 11.84
C ASP A 122 3.18 9.07 11.89
N ALA A 123 2.69 7.83 11.98
CA ALA A 123 1.26 7.57 12.10
C ALA A 123 0.68 8.31 13.34
N PRO A 124 -0.43 9.07 13.19
CA PRO A 124 -1.03 9.74 14.33
C PRO A 124 -1.52 8.75 15.38
N VAL A 125 -1.30 9.06 16.66
CA VAL A 125 -1.82 8.25 17.77
C VAL A 125 -3.19 8.79 18.17
N PHE A 126 -4.25 8.09 17.81
CA PHE A 126 -5.61 8.43 18.21
C PHE A 126 -5.93 7.78 19.56
N LYS A 127 -5.96 8.57 20.62
CA LYS A 127 -6.46 8.11 21.93
C LYS A 127 -7.94 8.41 22.05
N THR A 128 -8.72 7.45 22.52
CA THR A 128 -10.11 7.70 22.86
C THR A 128 -10.21 8.52 24.15
N ARG A 129 -11.33 9.25 24.34
CA ARG A 129 -11.57 9.99 25.59
C ARG A 129 -11.44 9.09 26.81
N ASP A 130 -11.96 7.87 26.73
CA ASP A 130 -11.97 6.93 27.84
C ASP A 130 -10.56 6.39 28.17
N GLU A 131 -9.69 6.24 27.16
CA GLU A 131 -8.25 5.94 27.36
C GLU A 131 -7.50 7.10 28.03
N ILE A 132 -7.84 8.35 27.70
CA ILE A 132 -7.25 9.53 28.36
C ILE A 132 -7.67 9.57 29.83
N ILE A 133 -8.95 9.32 30.13
CA ILE A 133 -9.50 9.33 31.49
C ILE A 133 -8.90 8.20 32.34
N LYS A 134 -8.77 6.97 31.81
CA LYS A 134 -8.12 5.85 32.51
C LYS A 134 -6.67 6.14 32.89
N ASN A 135 -5.92 6.81 32.01
CA ASN A 135 -4.53 7.20 32.28
C ASN A 135 -4.39 8.32 33.33
N GLN A 136 -5.47 9.04 33.63
CA GLN A 136 -5.50 10.08 34.67
C GLN A 136 -5.91 9.53 36.04
N GLN A 137 -6.67 8.44 36.09
CA GLN A 137 -7.12 7.81 37.35
C GLN A 137 -6.07 6.89 38.00
N GLY A 138 -4.97 6.61 37.31
CA GLY A 138 -3.84 5.82 37.83
C GLY A 138 -2.68 6.67 38.37
N ARG A 139 -2.89 7.96 38.67
CA ARG A 139 -1.90 8.86 39.27
C ARG A 139 -2.40 9.40 40.61
#